data_AF-A0A515A6C1-F1
#
_entry.id   AF-A0A515A6C1-F1
#
_cell.length_a   1.000
_cell.length_b   1.000
_cell.length_c   1.000
_cell.angle_alpha   90.00
_cell.angle_beta   90.00
_cell.angle_gamma   90.00
#
_symmetry.space_group_name_H-M   'P 1'
#
loop_
_entity.id
_entity.type
_entity.pdbx_description
1 polymer ?
#
loop_
_entity_poly.entity_id
_entity_poly.type
_entity_poly.pdbx_seq_one_letter_code
_entity_poly.pdbx_strand_id
1 'polypeptide(L)' 'MNQEKIMQLQALISKLEERVQSPDGKITITFNGQCQIKEMHIPDGVPASTLQTTLPVLINTGLLTITEKIKSIAASAVA' A
#
# COMPACT_ATOMS: atom_id res chain seq x y z
N MET A 1 -23.75 -12.82 0.21
CA MET A 1 -22.38 -13.31 0.40
C MET A 1 -22.38 -14.23 1.62
N ASN A 2 -21.86 -15.46 1.51
CA ASN A 2 -21.82 -16.40 2.63
C ASN A 2 -20.53 -16.20 3.47
N GLN A 3 -20.48 -16.80 4.66
CA GLN A 3 -19.36 -16.65 5.60
C GLN A 3 -18.03 -17.15 5.02
N GLU A 4 -18.06 -18.19 4.19
CA GLU A 4 -16.89 -18.73 3.50
C GLU A 4 -16.26 -17.72 2.53
N LYS A 5 -17.07 -17.05 1.69
CA LYS A 5 -16.59 -15.99 0.78
C LYS A 5 -16.00 -14.80 1.55
N ILE A 6 -16.55 -14.45 2.72
CA ILE A 6 -16.01 -13.39 3.58
C ILE A 6 -14.61 -13.78 4.10
N MET A 7 -14.45 -15.01 4.58
CA MET A 7 -13.15 -15.50 5.06
C MET A 7 -12.11 -15.56 3.95
N GLN A 8 -12.50 -16.01 2.75
CA GLN A 8 -11.62 -16.00 1.57
C GLN A 8 -11.18 -14.59 1.20
N LEU A 9 -12.12 -13.63 1.19
CA LEU A 9 -11.82 -12.21 0.94
C LEU A 9 -10.83 -11.65 1.96
N GLN A 10 -11.07 -11.90 3.25
CA GLN A 10 -10.16 -11.48 4.33
C GLN A 10 -8.77 -12.10 4.17
N ALA A 11 -8.69 -13.39 3.81
CA ALA A 11 -7.41 -14.06 3.58
C ALA A 11 -6.64 -13.45 2.39
N LEU A 12 -7.32 -13.12 1.30
CA LEU A 12 -6.71 -12.45 0.14
C LEU A 12 -6.19 -11.06 0.51
N ILE A 13 -7.02 -10.26 1.19
CA ILE A 13 -6.63 -8.92 1.64
C ILE A 13 -5.45 -9.00 2.61
N SER A 14 -5.42 -9.96 3.54
CA SER A 14 -4.33 -10.10 4.52
C SER A 14 -2.96 -10.40 3.90
N LYS A 15 -2.93 -10.94 2.67
CA LYS A 15 -1.70 -11.27 1.93
C LYS A 15 -1.25 -10.15 0.99
N LEU A 16 -2.05 -9.09 0.83
CA LEU A 16 -1.70 -7.98 -0.04
C LEU A 16 -0.54 -7.18 0.54
N GLU A 17 0.43 -6.91 -0.32
CA GLU A 17 1.48 -5.93 -0.10
C GLU A 17 1.63 -5.06 -1.34
N GLU A 18 1.95 -3.79 -1.11
CA GLU A 18 2.27 -2.84 -2.17
C GLU A 18 3.47 -2.01 -1.78
N ARG A 19 4.46 -1.93 -2.67
CA ARG A 19 5.65 -1.12 -2.47
C ARG A 19 5.66 0.03 -3.45
N VAL A 20 5.72 1.24 -2.92
CA VAL A 20 5.90 2.48 -3.69
C VAL A 20 7.29 3.04 -3.45
N GLN A 21 7.79 3.79 -4.44
CA GLN A 21 9.15 4.28 -4.47
C GLN A 21 9.20 5.73 -4.98
N SER A 22 10.15 6.52 -4.49
CA SER A 22 10.38 7.88 -4.96
C SER A 22 10.91 7.86 -6.40
N PRO A 23 10.74 8.95 -7.17
CA PRO A 23 11.22 9.00 -8.56
C PRO A 23 12.71 8.70 -8.74
N ASP A 24 13.53 9.00 -7.72
CA ASP A 24 14.97 8.75 -7.70
C ASP A 24 15.36 7.37 -7.16
N GLY A 25 14.37 6.55 -6.79
CA GLY A 25 14.57 5.19 -6.33
C GLY A 25 14.99 5.03 -4.87
N LYS A 26 15.19 6.13 -4.13
CA LYS A 26 15.87 6.06 -2.83
C LYS A 26 14.94 5.77 -1.66
N ILE A 27 13.78 6.40 -1.64
CA ILE A 27 12.79 6.24 -0.58
C ILE A 27 11.79 5.19 -1.02
N THR A 28 11.51 4.21 -0.17
CA THR A 28 10.47 3.22 -0.43
C THR A 28 9.55 3.06 0.77
N ILE A 29 8.26 2.86 0.50
CA ILE A 29 7.24 2.60 1.52
C ILE A 29 6.47 1.35 1.11
N THR A 30 6.34 0.39 2.01
CA THR A 30 5.56 -0.83 1.82
C THR A 30 4.28 -0.74 2.64
N PHE A 31 3.13 -0.98 2.00
CA PHE A 31 1.81 -1.02 2.59
C PHE A 31 1.28 -2.45 2.64
N ASN A 32 0.53 -2.80 3.68
CA ASN A 32 -0.22 -4.06 3.75
C ASN A 32 -1.67 -3.88 3.30
N GLY A 33 -2.41 -4.98 3.12
CA GLY A 33 -3.83 -4.94 2.75
C GLY A 33 -4.79 -4.33 3.79
N GLN A 34 -4.31 -3.93 4.98
CA GLN A 34 -5.06 -3.14 5.95
C GLN A 34 -4.80 -1.63 5.81
N CYS A 35 -4.17 -1.22 4.70
CA CYS A 35 -3.77 0.16 4.43
C CYS A 35 -2.79 0.74 5.47
N GLN A 36 -2.01 -0.12 6.13
CA GLN A 36 -0.98 0.30 7.08
C GLN A 36 0.39 0.30 6.40
N ILE A 37 1.25 1.24 6.81
CA ILE A 37 2.67 1.19 6.45
C ILE A 37 3.32 0.05 7.24
N LYS A 38 3.79 -0.97 6.53
CA LYS A 38 4.51 -2.13 7.07
C LYS A 38 5.99 -1.83 7.25
N GLU A 39 6.58 -1.13 6.28
CA GLU A 39 8.00 -0.81 6.25
C GLU A 39 8.23 0.50 5.51
N MET A 40 9.23 1.26 5.95
CA MET A 40 9.70 2.47 5.27
C MET A 40 11.23 2.47 5.27
N HIS A 41 11.81 2.69 4.10
CA HIS A 41 13.24 2.87 3.92
C HIS A 41 13.52 4.29 3.44
N ILE A 42 14.32 5.02 4.21
CA ILE A 42 14.81 6.36 3.89
C ILE A 42 16.33 6.33 4.10
N PRO A 43 17.14 6.58 3.06
CA PRO A 43 18.58 6.65 3.21
C PRO A 43 19.03 7.81 4.08
N ASP A 44 20.18 7.65 4.72
CA ASP A 44 20.82 8.74 5.45
C ASP A 44 21.17 9.91 4.51
N GLY A 45 21.12 11.13 5.05
CA GLY A 45 21.49 12.34 4.32
C GLY A 45 20.43 12.88 3.37
N VAL A 46 19.22 12.30 3.31
CA VAL A 46 18.11 12.90 2.57
C VAL A 46 17.68 14.20 3.29
N PRO A 47 17.66 15.37 2.62
CA PRO A 47 17.26 16.63 3.24
C PRO A 47 15.81 16.61 3.73
N ALA A 48 15.54 17.26 4.86
CA ALA A 48 14.19 17.37 5.41
C ALA A 48 13.20 18.00 4.41
N SER A 49 13.64 18.98 3.60
CA SER A 49 12.83 19.59 2.54
C SER A 49 12.43 18.59 1.45
N THR A 50 13.33 17.67 1.09
CA THR A 50 13.02 16.57 0.18
C THR A 50 12.01 15.61 0.81
N LEU A 51 12.15 15.27 2.08
CA LEU A 51 11.19 14.40 2.78
C LEU A 51 9.79 15.02 2.88
N GLN A 52 9.70 16.32 3.20
CA GLN A 52 8.42 17.04 3.31
C GLN A 52 7.62 17.04 2.01
N THR A 53 8.28 17.02 0.87
CA THR A 53 7.64 16.99 -0.45
C THR A 53 7.39 15.57 -0.93
N THR A 54 8.31 14.65 -0.65
CA THR A 54 8.32 13.30 -1.22
C THR A 54 7.41 12.35 -0.44
N LEU A 55 7.46 12.37 0.91
CA LEU A 55 6.70 11.42 1.72
C LEU A 55 5.18 11.53 1.55
N PRO A 56 4.55 12.73 1.56
CA PRO A 56 3.10 12.83 1.37
C PRO A 56 2.66 12.27 0.01
N VAL A 57 3.47 12.51 -1.04
CA VAL A 57 3.19 12.00 -2.39
C VAL A 57 3.27 10.48 -2.41
N LEU A 58 4.36 9.87 -1.93
CA LEU A 58 4.48 8.41 -1.88
C LEU A 58 3.37 7.78 -1.03
N ILE A 59 3.06 8.35 0.13
CA ILE A 59 2.04 7.79 1.03
C ILE A 59 0.69 7.80 0.33
N ASN A 60 0.31 8.91 -0.30
CA ASN A 60 -0.93 9.00 -1.06
C ASN A 60 -0.96 8.02 -2.23
N THR A 61 0.14 7.88 -2.98
CA THR A 61 0.26 6.89 -4.05
C THR A 61 0.09 5.48 -3.52
N GLY A 62 0.76 5.12 -2.43
CA GLY A 62 0.67 3.79 -1.82
C GLY A 62 -0.74 3.47 -1.33
N LEU A 63 -1.40 4.42 -0.66
CA LEU A 63 -2.78 4.28 -0.20
C LEU A 63 -3.78 4.14 -1.36
N LEU A 64 -3.60 4.89 -2.44
CA LEU A 64 -4.42 4.77 -3.64
C LEU A 64 -4.24 3.39 -4.29
N THR A 65 -2.99 2.99 -4.54
CA THR A 65 -2.69 1.71 -5.21
C THR A 65 -3.19 0.52 -4.40
N ILE A 66 -2.95 0.48 -3.08
CA ILE A 66 -3.43 -0.64 -2.25
C ILE A 66 -4.97 -0.67 -2.18
N THR A 67 -5.62 0.51 -2.14
CA THR A 67 -7.09 0.61 -2.15
C THR A 67 -7.68 0.09 -3.46
N GLU A 68 -7.08 0.41 -4.60
CA GLU A 68 -7.52 -0.13 -5.90
C GLU A 68 -7.35 -1.65 -5.99
N LYS A 69 -6.27 -2.20 -5.43
CA LYS A 69 -6.10 -3.65 -5.32
C LYS A 69 -7.17 -4.30 -4.45
N ILE A 70 -7.50 -3.70 -3.30
CA ILE A 70 -8.57 -4.17 -2.41
C ILE A 70 -9.92 -4.13 -3.12
N LYS A 71 -10.23 -3.04 -3.84
CA LYS A 71 -11.46 -2.92 -4.64
C LYS A 71 -11.54 -4.00 -5.72
N SER A 72 -10.44 -4.28 -6.42
CA SER A 72 -10.38 -5.34 -7.44
C SER A 72 -10.67 -6.71 -6.84
N ILE A 73 -10.04 -7.05 -5.71
CA ILE A 73 -10.29 -8.30 -4.99
C ILE A 73 -11.74 -8.40 -4.51
N ALA A 74 -12.30 -7.31 -3.98
CA ALA A 74 -13.69 -7.26 -3.56
C ALA A 74 -14.64 -7.47 -4.74
N ALA A 75 -14.41 -6.80 -5.88
CA ALA A 75 -15.22 -6.94 -7.09
C ALA A 75 -15.23 -8.38 -7.63
N SER A 76 -14.07 -9.04 -7.64
CA SER A 76 -13.96 -10.46 -8.05
C SER A 76 -14.69 -11.43 -7.11
N ALA A 77 -14.97 -11.06 -5.86
CA ALA A 77 -15.66 -11.92 -4.90
C ALA A 77 -17.20 -11.83 -4.97
N VAL A 78 -17.72 -10.73 -5.54
CA VAL A 78 -19.17 -10.49 -5.73
C VAL A 78 -19.68 -10.83 -7.13
N ALA A 79 -18.78 -10.94 -8.12
CA ALA A 79 -19.08 -11.54 -9.42
C ALA A 79 -19.38 -13.05 -9.29
#